data_AF-A0A385BUH3-F1
#
_entry.id   AF-A0A385BUH3-F1
#
_cell.length_a   1.000
_cell.length_b   1.000
_cell.length_c   1.000
_cell.angle_alpha   90.00
_cell.angle_beta   90.00
_cell.angle_gamma   90.00
#
_symmetry.space_group_name_H-M   'P 1'
#
loop_
_entity.id
_entity.type
_entity.pdbx_description
1 polymer ?
#
loop_
_entity_poly.entity_id
_entity_poly.type
_entity_poly.pdbx_seq_one_letter_code
_entity_poly.pdbx_strand_id
1 'polypeptide(L)'
;MDIDYQIEKLKKISIRGRFAFGMKCLEQYAIENELSDKCINKIFDSLWEFTSSDELDIWEEKISDINPKYILNINPENIETEFPTITLDEYYEIKEFYKSSDKHFVSMVSEIIEIGVGNLYGGTDDYSSWTLNPTLELIKLAELNLKQIPKIENFEFSKFSEDNGWGNKINRKSLE
;
A
#
# COMPACT_ATOMS: atom_id res chain seq x y z
N MET A 1 -18.01 13.81 -0.09
CA MET A 1 -18.64 12.79 -0.97
C MET A 1 -19.45 11.86 -0.09
N ASP A 2 -20.47 11.16 -0.59
CA ASP A 2 -21.24 10.21 0.24
C ASP A 2 -20.40 8.95 0.51
N ILE A 3 -20.08 8.68 1.77
CA ILE A 3 -19.22 7.56 2.19
C ILE A 3 -19.86 6.22 1.85
N ASP A 4 -21.19 6.12 1.93
CA ASP A 4 -21.93 4.89 1.63
C ASP A 4 -21.81 4.56 0.13
N TYR A 5 -21.82 5.58 -0.72
CA TYR A 5 -21.61 5.43 -2.16
C TYR A 5 -20.19 4.93 -2.50
N GLN A 6 -19.16 5.47 -1.82
CA GLN A 6 -17.78 5.01 -2.01
C GLN A 6 -17.60 3.56 -1.57
N ILE A 7 -18.18 3.17 -0.44
CA ILE A 7 -18.15 1.79 0.07
C ILE A 7 -18.70 0.82 -0.98
N GLU A 8 -19.87 1.12 -1.56
CA GLU A 8 -20.50 0.25 -2.56
C GLU A 8 -19.70 0.15 -3.86
N LYS A 9 -18.91 1.16 -4.21
CA LYS A 9 -17.94 1.07 -5.32
C LYS A 9 -16.75 0.19 -4.95
N LEU A 10 -16.12 0.45 -3.80
CA LEU A 10 -14.95 -0.30 -3.35
C LEU A 10 -15.22 -1.79 -3.19
N LYS A 11 -16.42 -2.17 -2.72
CA LYS A 11 -16.85 -3.57 -2.65
C LYS A 11 -16.76 -4.30 -4.00
N LYS A 12 -16.91 -3.58 -5.11
CA LYS A 12 -16.82 -4.13 -6.48
C LYS A 12 -15.40 -4.15 -7.02
N ILE A 13 -14.49 -3.39 -6.43
CA ILE A 13 -13.07 -3.35 -6.80
C ILE A 13 -12.33 -4.45 -6.04
N SER A 14 -11.45 -5.16 -6.75
CA SER A 14 -10.64 -6.25 -6.22
C SER A 14 -9.62 -5.78 -5.17
N ILE A 15 -9.00 -6.71 -4.47
CA ILE A 15 -7.90 -6.40 -3.54
C ILE A 15 -6.73 -5.70 -4.27
N ARG A 16 -6.28 -6.22 -5.43
CA ARG A 16 -5.23 -5.58 -6.23
C ARG A 16 -5.64 -4.20 -6.73
N GLY A 17 -6.91 -4.03 -7.09
CA GLY A 17 -7.46 -2.74 -7.52
C GLY A 17 -7.47 -1.70 -6.40
N ARG A 18 -7.88 -2.09 -5.19
CA ARG A 18 -7.84 -1.23 -3.99
C ARG A 18 -6.41 -0.84 -3.62
N PHE A 19 -5.49 -1.80 -3.66
CA PHE A 19 -4.07 -1.54 -3.43
C PHE A 19 -3.50 -0.56 -4.47
N ALA A 20 -3.78 -0.78 -5.76
CA ALA A 20 -3.32 0.10 -6.84
C ALA A 20 -3.92 1.52 -6.72
N PHE A 21 -5.18 1.64 -6.31
CA PHE A 21 -5.80 2.92 -5.99
C PHE A 21 -5.05 3.62 -4.86
N GLY A 22 -4.73 2.88 -3.80
CA GLY A 22 -3.96 3.41 -2.68
C GLY A 22 -2.57 3.88 -3.08
N MET A 23 -1.88 3.11 -3.91
CA MET A 23 -0.59 3.51 -4.48
C MET A 23 -0.68 4.79 -5.29
N LYS A 24 -1.72 4.98 -6.12
CA LYS A 24 -1.91 6.25 -6.83
C LYS A 24 -2.19 7.41 -5.89
N CYS A 25 -2.86 7.19 -4.76
CA CYS A 25 -3.03 8.24 -3.75
C CYS A 25 -1.69 8.63 -3.11
N LEU A 26 -0.84 7.64 -2.79
CA LEU A 26 0.47 7.87 -2.21
C LEU A 26 1.44 8.55 -3.19
N GLU A 27 1.44 8.14 -4.46
CA GLU A 27 2.22 8.78 -5.52
C GLU A 27 1.80 10.26 -5.68
N GLN A 28 0.49 10.51 -5.72
CA GLN A 28 -0.04 11.88 -5.80
C GLN A 28 0.33 12.71 -4.57
N TYR A 29 0.29 12.11 -3.37
CA TYR A 29 0.73 12.77 -2.13
C TYR A 29 2.19 13.20 -2.22
N ALA A 30 3.08 12.31 -2.68
CA ALA A 30 4.49 12.62 -2.85
C ALA A 30 4.72 13.75 -3.85
N ILE A 31 3.98 13.75 -4.97
CA ILE A 31 4.05 14.82 -5.98
C ILE A 31 3.61 16.17 -5.39
N GLU A 32 2.46 16.21 -4.71
CA GLU A 32 1.90 17.47 -4.19
C GLU A 32 2.72 18.08 -3.04
N ASN A 33 3.46 17.25 -2.31
CA ASN A 33 4.33 17.66 -1.20
C ASN A 33 5.82 17.71 -1.59
N GLU A 34 6.14 17.58 -2.88
CA GLU A 34 7.51 17.66 -3.41
C GLU A 34 8.49 16.70 -2.71
N LEU A 35 8.00 15.52 -2.31
CA LEU A 35 8.82 14.50 -1.67
C LEU A 35 9.79 13.92 -2.70
N SER A 36 11.09 14.11 -2.47
CA SER A 36 12.16 13.62 -3.33
C SER A 36 13.26 13.01 -2.48
N ASP A 37 13.27 11.68 -2.40
CA ASP A 37 14.30 10.90 -1.71
C ASP A 37 14.48 9.55 -2.40
N LYS A 38 15.69 8.99 -2.42
CA LYS A 38 15.92 7.66 -3.00
C LYS A 38 15.11 6.56 -2.31
N CYS A 39 14.84 6.71 -1.00
CA CYS A 39 14.05 5.78 -0.20
C CYS A 39 12.61 5.71 -0.70
N ILE A 40 12.05 6.82 -1.19
CA ILE A 40 10.67 6.85 -1.69
C ILE A 40 10.49 5.90 -2.87
N ASN A 41 11.46 5.86 -3.79
CA ASN A 41 11.42 5.00 -4.96
C ASN A 41 11.49 3.54 -4.54
N LYS A 42 12.39 3.20 -3.60
CA LYS A 42 12.50 1.84 -3.07
C LYS A 42 11.20 1.38 -2.40
N ILE A 43 10.58 2.24 -1.58
CA ILE A 43 9.29 1.95 -0.93
C ILE A 43 8.20 1.74 -1.99
N PHE A 44 8.11 2.63 -2.98
CA PHE A 44 7.08 2.55 -4.01
C PHE A 44 7.23 1.31 -4.88
N ASP A 45 8.45 0.97 -5.28
CA ASP A 45 8.73 -0.21 -6.08
C ASP A 45 8.38 -1.49 -5.29
N SER A 46 8.76 -1.56 -4.01
CA SER A 46 8.43 -2.69 -3.13
C SER A 46 6.92 -2.85 -2.92
N LEU A 47 6.18 -1.75 -2.78
CA LEU A 47 4.72 -1.79 -2.67
C LEU A 47 4.08 -2.25 -4.00
N TRP A 48 4.50 -1.68 -5.13
CA TRP A 48 3.93 -2.02 -6.44
C TRP A 48 4.15 -3.47 -6.87
N GLU A 49 5.17 -4.17 -6.34
CA GLU A 49 5.36 -5.60 -6.59
C GLU A 49 4.09 -6.42 -6.29
N PHE A 50 3.33 -6.05 -5.25
CA PHE A 50 2.08 -6.72 -4.84
C PHE A 50 1.10 -6.94 -6.00
N THR A 51 0.88 -5.92 -6.83
CA THR A 51 -0.19 -5.97 -7.84
C THR A 51 0.15 -6.88 -9.00
N SER A 52 1.41 -7.31 -9.14
CA SER A 52 1.89 -8.12 -10.26
C SER A 52 2.52 -9.47 -9.85
N SER A 53 2.80 -9.65 -8.55
CA SER A 53 3.45 -10.86 -8.03
C SER A 53 2.53 -12.10 -8.07
N ASP A 54 3.14 -13.25 -8.33
CA ASP A 54 2.58 -14.59 -8.04
C ASP A 54 3.01 -15.12 -6.65
N GLU A 55 4.09 -14.55 -6.10
CA GLU A 55 4.76 -14.99 -4.87
C GLU A 55 4.51 -13.92 -3.80
N LEU A 56 3.30 -13.92 -3.25
CA LEU A 56 2.88 -12.92 -2.27
C LEU A 56 3.49 -13.15 -0.88
N ASP A 57 3.92 -14.37 -0.59
CA ASP A 57 4.72 -14.73 0.58
C ASP A 57 6.11 -14.06 0.55
N ILE A 58 6.78 -14.10 -0.60
CA ILE A 58 8.04 -13.40 -0.81
C ILE A 58 7.83 -11.87 -0.73
N TRP A 59 6.73 -11.37 -1.29
CA TRP A 59 6.39 -9.96 -1.16
C TRP A 59 6.15 -9.55 0.30
N GLU A 60 5.46 -10.38 1.09
CA GLU A 60 5.19 -10.12 2.50
C GLU A 60 6.48 -10.00 3.33
N GLU A 61 7.43 -10.92 3.11
CA GLU A 61 8.74 -10.87 3.79
C GLU A 61 9.44 -9.53 3.50
N LYS A 62 9.51 -9.14 2.22
CA LYS A 62 10.12 -7.87 1.81
C LYS A 62 9.41 -6.65 2.40
N ILE A 63 8.08 -6.62 2.34
CA ILE A 63 7.32 -5.45 2.79
C ILE A 63 7.34 -5.31 4.31
N SER A 64 7.44 -6.43 5.03
CA SER A 64 7.61 -6.44 6.49
C SER A 64 8.86 -5.66 6.90
N ASP A 65 9.98 -5.86 6.21
CA ASP A 65 11.24 -5.23 6.58
C ASP A 65 11.26 -3.71 6.43
N ILE A 66 10.44 -3.20 5.51
CA ILE A 66 10.26 -1.76 5.29
C ILE A 66 8.97 -1.21 5.90
N ASN A 67 8.19 -2.03 6.61
CA ASN A 67 6.94 -1.59 7.21
C ASN A 67 7.23 -0.55 8.31
N PRO A 68 6.61 0.65 8.26
CA PRO A 68 6.78 1.68 9.29
C PRO A 68 6.56 1.17 10.72
N LYS A 69 5.60 0.25 10.90
CA LYS A 69 5.28 -0.36 12.20
C LYS A 69 6.48 -1.08 12.81
N TYR A 70 7.31 -1.74 12.00
CA TYR A 70 8.45 -2.52 12.48
C TYR A 70 9.71 -1.69 12.49
N ILE A 71 10.04 -1.04 11.37
CA ILE A 71 11.33 -0.35 11.19
C ILE A 71 11.52 0.84 12.15
N LEU A 72 10.43 1.55 12.50
CA LEU A 72 10.50 2.68 13.44
C LEU A 72 10.63 2.24 14.91
N ASN A 73 10.09 1.06 15.25
CA ASN A 73 9.89 0.64 16.64
C ASN A 73 10.85 -0.45 17.12
N ILE A 74 11.44 -1.22 16.21
CA ILE A 74 12.44 -2.25 16.51
C ILE A 74 13.82 -1.62 16.40
N ASN A 75 14.76 -2.01 17.28
CA ASN A 75 16.19 -1.76 17.11
C ASN A 75 16.86 -3.14 17.04
N PRO A 76 17.29 -3.59 15.85
CA PRO A 76 17.74 -4.96 15.67
C PRO A 76 19.08 -5.21 16.37
N GLU A 77 19.21 -6.36 17.01
CA GLU A 77 20.49 -6.90 17.47
C GLU A 77 21.24 -7.57 16.32
N ASN A 78 20.49 -8.19 15.40
CA ASN A 78 21.01 -8.79 14.17
C ASN A 78 20.08 -8.53 12.97
N ILE A 79 20.52 -7.62 12.11
CA ILE A 79 19.75 -7.20 10.93
C ILE A 79 19.46 -8.36 9.97
N GLU A 80 20.38 -9.30 9.79
CA GLU A 80 20.22 -10.39 8.81
C GLU A 80 19.11 -11.36 9.20
N THR A 81 18.79 -11.46 10.49
CA THR A 81 17.74 -12.35 10.99
C THR A 81 16.42 -11.64 11.25
N GLU A 82 16.46 -10.35 11.57
CA GLU A 82 15.28 -9.57 11.93
C GLU A 82 14.68 -8.80 10.75
N PHE A 83 15.52 -8.46 9.76
CA PHE A 83 15.19 -7.73 8.55
C PHE A 83 15.93 -8.34 7.33
N PRO A 84 15.68 -9.63 7.00
CA PRO A 84 16.51 -10.43 6.10
C PRO A 84 16.58 -9.94 4.64
N THR A 85 15.66 -9.07 4.21
CA THR A 85 15.53 -8.60 2.82
C THR A 85 16.20 -7.25 2.58
N ILE A 86 16.73 -6.60 3.62
CA ILE A 86 17.42 -5.32 3.53
C ILE A 86 18.77 -5.36 4.25
N THR A 87 19.70 -4.52 3.80
CA THR A 87 20.99 -4.32 4.45
C THR A 87 20.87 -3.40 5.67
N LEU A 88 21.90 -3.39 6.53
CA LEU A 88 21.98 -2.47 7.67
C LEU A 88 21.90 -1.00 7.25
N ASP A 89 22.58 -0.63 6.16
CA ASP A 89 22.56 0.73 5.64
C ASP A 89 21.16 1.12 5.16
N GLU A 90 20.50 0.25 4.40
CA GLU A 90 19.14 0.47 3.92
C GLU A 90 18.14 0.58 5.08
N TYR A 91 18.31 -0.24 6.12
CA TYR A 91 17.49 -0.15 7.33
C TYR A 91 17.58 1.24 7.96
N TYR A 92 18.79 1.77 8.17
CA TYR A 92 18.94 3.11 8.76
C TYR A 92 18.48 4.22 7.82
N GLU A 93 18.71 4.10 6.51
CA GLU A 93 18.25 5.07 5.52
C GLU A 93 16.71 5.17 5.49
N ILE A 94 16.02 4.03 5.42
CA ILE A 94 14.55 3.99 5.40
C ILE A 94 13.98 4.45 6.75
N LYS A 95 14.59 4.04 7.86
CA LYS A 95 14.18 4.46 9.21
C LYS A 95 14.28 5.97 9.39
N GLU A 96 15.39 6.58 9.00
CA GLU A 96 15.56 8.03 9.08
C GLU A 96 14.65 8.75 8.08
N PHE A 97 14.44 8.21 6.88
CA PHE A 97 13.46 8.74 5.94
C PHE A 97 12.06 8.79 6.56
N TYR A 98 11.56 7.70 7.15
CA TYR A 98 10.25 7.71 7.82
C TYR A 98 10.20 8.64 9.04
N LYS A 99 11.28 8.76 9.84
CA LYS A 99 11.31 9.72 10.96
C LYS A 99 11.23 11.16 10.51
N SER A 100 11.83 11.48 9.36
CA SER A 100 11.82 12.82 8.76
C SER A 100 10.54 13.11 7.95
N SER A 101 9.86 12.06 7.50
CA SER A 101 8.60 12.15 6.76
C SER A 101 7.47 12.62 7.66
N ASP A 102 6.50 13.30 7.08
CA ASP A 102 5.31 13.68 7.83
C ASP A 102 4.45 12.45 8.16
N LYS A 103 3.65 12.56 9.23
CA LYS A 103 2.83 11.45 9.74
C LYS A 103 1.78 10.95 8.73
N HIS A 104 1.31 11.78 7.81
CA HIS A 104 0.29 11.42 6.84
C HIS A 104 0.89 10.51 5.77
N PHE A 105 2.08 10.83 5.25
CA PHE A 105 2.81 9.91 4.36
C PHE A 105 3.00 8.53 5.01
N VAL A 106 3.51 8.50 6.25
CA VAL A 106 3.76 7.25 6.99
C VAL A 106 2.47 6.46 7.22
N SER A 107 1.37 7.16 7.54
CA SER A 107 0.05 6.54 7.72
C SER A 107 -0.47 5.95 6.41
N MET A 108 -0.36 6.67 5.30
CA MET A 108 -0.79 6.17 3.99
C MET A 108 -0.01 4.92 3.57
N VAL A 109 1.31 4.89 3.77
CA VAL A 109 2.12 3.68 3.55
C VAL A 109 1.60 2.52 4.40
N SER A 110 1.33 2.77 5.69
CA SER A 110 0.86 1.73 6.61
C SER A 110 -0.49 1.14 6.16
N GLU A 111 -1.46 1.98 5.80
CA GLU A 111 -2.76 1.52 5.29
C GLU A 111 -2.63 0.70 4.00
N ILE A 112 -1.74 1.10 3.08
CA ILE A 112 -1.49 0.35 1.85
C ILE A 112 -0.90 -1.03 2.15
N ILE A 113 0.03 -1.13 3.10
CA ILE A 113 0.57 -2.43 3.54
C ILE A 113 -0.56 -3.29 4.13
N GLU A 114 -1.42 -2.74 4.99
CA GLU A 114 -2.57 -3.44 5.57
C GLU A 114 -3.53 -3.97 4.49
N ILE A 115 -3.77 -3.20 3.41
CA ILE A 115 -4.52 -3.67 2.23
C ILE A 115 -3.85 -4.90 1.60
N GLY A 116 -2.52 -4.89 1.47
CA GLY A 116 -1.79 -5.97 0.82
C GLY A 116 -1.72 -7.25 1.66
N VAL A 117 -1.52 -7.12 2.98
CA VAL A 117 -1.35 -8.27 3.88
C VAL A 117 -2.66 -8.86 4.41
N GLY A 118 -3.74 -8.06 4.43
CA GLY A 118 -4.97 -8.37 5.17
C GLY A 118 -5.67 -9.68 4.78
N ASN A 119 -5.41 -10.21 3.58
CA ASN A 119 -6.01 -11.46 3.10
C ASN A 119 -5.00 -12.53 2.67
N LEU A 120 -3.68 -12.35 2.86
CA LEU A 120 -2.67 -13.31 2.41
C LEU A 120 -2.91 -14.75 2.90
N TYR A 121 -3.40 -14.88 4.13
CA TYR A 121 -3.68 -16.17 4.78
C TYR A 121 -5.17 -16.39 5.09
N GLY A 122 -6.07 -15.65 4.44
CA GLY A 122 -7.51 -15.68 4.70
C GLY A 122 -8.38 -15.66 3.44
N GLY A 123 -9.63 -16.10 3.56
CA GLY A 123 -10.61 -16.02 2.48
C GLY A 123 -11.08 -14.59 2.21
N THR A 124 -11.52 -14.31 0.98
CA THR A 124 -11.98 -12.97 0.55
C THR A 124 -13.49 -12.76 0.74
N ASP A 125 -14.10 -13.42 1.72
CA ASP A 125 -15.54 -13.28 1.99
C ASP A 125 -15.90 -11.85 2.43
N ASP A 126 -17.19 -11.51 2.37
CA ASP A 126 -17.72 -10.19 2.76
C ASP A 126 -16.99 -9.00 2.11
N TYR A 127 -16.67 -9.15 0.81
CA TYR A 127 -15.91 -8.18 0.04
C TYR A 127 -14.52 -7.87 0.63
N SER A 128 -13.96 -8.80 1.41
CA SER A 128 -12.66 -8.68 2.08
C SER A 128 -12.63 -7.42 2.96
N SER A 129 -13.30 -7.47 4.12
CA SER A 129 -13.31 -6.36 5.09
C SER A 129 -11.89 -5.95 5.53
N TRP A 130 -10.97 -6.92 5.56
CA TRP A 130 -9.56 -6.73 5.91
C TRP A 130 -8.80 -5.84 4.91
N THR A 131 -9.28 -5.70 3.67
CA THR A 131 -8.71 -4.76 2.70
C THR A 131 -9.63 -3.56 2.47
N LEU A 132 -10.95 -3.74 2.59
CA LEU A 132 -11.92 -2.66 2.43
C LEU A 132 -11.75 -1.58 3.50
N ASN A 133 -11.62 -1.96 4.77
CA ASN A 133 -11.48 -1.02 5.88
C ASN A 133 -10.22 -0.14 5.78
N PRO A 134 -9.01 -0.70 5.60
CA PRO A 134 -7.82 0.14 5.41
C PRO A 134 -7.90 0.98 4.11
N THR A 135 -8.59 0.51 3.07
CA THR A 135 -8.86 1.35 1.89
C THR A 135 -9.73 2.57 2.22
N LEU A 136 -10.74 2.41 3.09
CA LEU A 136 -11.57 3.53 3.54
C LEU A 136 -10.78 4.52 4.40
N GLU A 137 -9.92 4.04 5.30
CA GLU A 137 -9.04 4.92 6.09
C GLU A 137 -8.05 5.67 5.18
N LEU A 138 -7.50 4.99 4.18
CA LEU A 138 -6.64 5.62 3.18
C LEU A 138 -7.37 6.71 2.38
N ILE A 139 -8.63 6.50 2.02
CA ILE A 139 -9.44 7.53 1.34
C ILE A 139 -9.66 8.74 2.25
N LYS A 140 -9.94 8.54 3.55
CA LYS A 140 -10.06 9.65 4.50
C LYS A 140 -8.75 10.44 4.60
N LEU A 141 -7.61 9.75 4.63
CA LEU A 141 -6.29 10.39 4.60
C LEU A 141 -6.09 11.18 3.29
N ALA A 142 -6.45 10.61 2.15
CA ALA A 142 -6.36 11.26 0.85
C ALA A 142 -7.27 12.50 0.75
N GLU A 143 -8.53 12.40 1.19
CA GLU A 143 -9.49 13.52 1.20
C GLU A 143 -9.06 14.69 2.08
N LEU A 144 -8.33 14.41 3.16
CA LEU A 144 -7.83 15.43 4.08
C LEU A 144 -6.56 16.12 3.57
N ASN A 145 -5.73 15.42 2.79
CA ASN A 145 -4.37 15.88 2.50
C ASN A 145 -4.05 16.10 1.03
N LEU A 146 -4.89 15.63 0.10
CA LEU A 146 -4.68 15.84 -1.35
C LEU A 146 -5.57 16.95 -1.89
N LYS A 147 -5.00 17.76 -2.76
CA LYS A 147 -5.74 18.72 -3.60
C LYS A 147 -6.49 17.99 -4.71
N GLN A 148 -5.88 16.94 -5.27
CA GLN A 148 -6.49 16.14 -6.33
C GLN A 148 -6.38 14.65 -6.00
N ILE A 149 -7.49 14.04 -5.57
CA ILE A 149 -7.53 12.61 -5.31
C ILE A 149 -7.65 11.85 -6.64
N PRO A 150 -6.91 10.76 -6.85
CA PRO A 150 -7.18 9.83 -7.94
C PRO A 150 -8.64 9.40 -7.98
N LYS A 151 -9.20 9.27 -9.18
CA LYS A 151 -10.60 8.84 -9.35
C LYS A 151 -10.69 7.34 -9.13
N ILE A 152 -11.53 6.92 -8.19
CA ILE A 152 -11.79 5.49 -7.91
C ILE A 152 -12.31 4.75 -9.15
N GLU A 153 -13.03 5.45 -10.02
CA GLU A 153 -13.57 4.91 -11.28
C GLU A 153 -12.48 4.34 -12.19
N ASN A 154 -11.24 4.87 -12.11
CA ASN A 154 -10.12 4.40 -12.90
C ASN A 154 -9.69 2.97 -12.53
N PHE A 155 -10.20 2.41 -11.43
CA PHE A 155 -9.87 1.08 -10.93
C PHE A 155 -11.03 0.09 -11.04
N GLU A 156 -12.20 0.51 -11.54
CA GLU A 156 -13.38 -0.36 -11.72
C GLU A 156 -13.14 -1.50 -12.73
N PHE A 157 -12.07 -1.42 -13.54
CA PHE A 157 -11.64 -2.51 -14.41
C PHE A 157 -11.16 -3.75 -13.62
N SER A 158 -10.65 -3.56 -12.42
CA SER A 158 -10.15 -4.64 -11.57
C SER A 158 -11.25 -5.09 -10.61
N LYS A 159 -11.95 -6.17 -10.96
CA LYS A 159 -13.21 -6.54 -10.32
C LYS A 159 -13.00 -7.53 -9.18
N PHE A 160 -13.74 -7.34 -8.08
CA PHE A 160 -13.77 -8.29 -6.97
C PHE A 160 -14.34 -9.66 -7.38
N SER A 161 -15.14 -9.73 -8.44
CA SER A 161 -15.62 -10.99 -9.00
C SER A 161 -14.54 -11.81 -9.73
N GLU A 162 -13.35 -11.25 -9.94
CA GLU A 162 -12.23 -11.91 -10.63
C GLU A 162 -11.24 -12.47 -9.62
N ASP A 163 -10.62 -13.60 -9.99
CA ASP A 163 -9.56 -14.26 -9.21
C ASP A 163 -9.92 -14.42 -7.71
N ASN A 164 -11.16 -14.84 -7.43
CA ASN A 164 -11.70 -14.99 -6.08
C ASN A 164 -11.46 -13.75 -5.19
N GLY A 165 -11.86 -12.56 -5.63
CA GLY A 165 -11.69 -11.32 -4.85
C GLY A 165 -10.36 -10.59 -5.08
N TRP A 166 -9.31 -11.30 -5.50
CA TRP A 166 -7.98 -10.71 -5.68
C TRP A 166 -7.88 -9.82 -6.91
N GLY A 167 -8.65 -10.14 -7.94
CA GLY A 167 -8.54 -9.51 -9.25
C GLY A 167 -7.31 -9.94 -10.02
N ASN A 168 -7.38 -9.76 -11.33
CA ASN A 168 -6.23 -10.02 -12.20
C ASN A 168 -5.04 -9.10 -11.86
N LYS A 169 -3.83 -9.57 -12.19
CA LYS A 169 -2.61 -8.78 -12.03
C LYS A 169 -2.69 -7.44 -12.74
N ILE A 170 -2.13 -6.41 -12.10
CA ILE A 170 -2.07 -5.05 -12.61
C ILE A 170 -0.60 -4.66 -12.77
N ASN A 171 -0.24 -4.23 -13.98
CA ASN A 171 1.07 -3.65 -14.25
C ASN A 171 1.03 -2.15 -13.95
N ARG A 172 1.94 -1.63 -13.12
CA ARG A 172 2.04 -0.20 -12.80
C ARG A 172 1.98 0.70 -14.06
N LYS A 173 2.66 0.30 -15.13
CA LYS A 173 2.74 1.05 -16.40
C LYS A 173 1.41 1.13 -17.15
N SER A 174 0.44 0.26 -16.86
CA SER A 174 -0.89 0.36 -17.48
C SER A 174 -1.79 1.38 -16.79
N LEU A 175 -1.31 2.05 -15.73
CA LEU A 175 -2.02 3.05 -14.95
C LEU A 175 -1.39 4.45 -15.06
N GLU A 176 -0.44 4.63 -15.98
CA GLU A 176 0.20 5.91 -16.34
C GLU A 176 -0.48 6.49 -17.59
#